data_AF-A0ABD3UGZ4-F1
#
_entry.id   AF-A0ABD3UGZ4-F1
#
_cell.length_a   1.000
_cell.length_b   1.000
_cell.length_c   1.000
_cell.angle_alpha   90.00
_cell.angle_beta   90.00
_cell.angle_gamma   90.00
#
_symmetry.space_group_name_H-M   'P 1'
#
loop_
_entity.id
_entity.type
_entity.pdbx_description
1 polymer ?
#
loop_
_entity_poly.entity_id
_entity_poly.type
_entity_poly.pdbx_seq_one_letter_code
_entity_poly.pdbx_strand_id
1 'polypeptide(L)' 'MKSKYGIEPEIGHYMVVVDLLARFGHLKEAEKLILGMPIPPNALIWRSFLEGCKKQRNIETLALAA' A
#
# COMPACT_ATOMS: atom_id res chain seq x y z
N MET A 1 10.93 5.08 -10.00
CA MET A 1 12.27 5.04 -9.39
C MET A 1 13.30 4.57 -10.41
N LYS A 2 13.21 3.35 -10.95
CA LYS A 2 14.12 2.84 -11.98
C LYS A 2 14.15 3.65 -13.28
N SER A 3 13.00 3.82 -13.95
CA SER A 3 12.94 4.49 -15.26
C SER A 3 13.31 5.97 -15.25
N LYS A 4 12.98 6.69 -14.17
CA LYS A 4 13.18 8.15 -14.06
C LYS A 4 14.48 8.54 -13.36
N TYR A 5 14.94 7.74 -12.39
CA TYR A 5 16.08 8.09 -11.53
C TYR A 5 17.21 7.05 -11.57
N GLY A 6 17.06 5.94 -12.30
CA GLY A 6 18.05 4.87 -12.35
C GLY A 6 18.18 4.06 -11.06
N ILE A 7 17.30 4.28 -10.08
CA ILE A 7 17.35 3.63 -8.76
C ILE A 7 16.50 2.36 -8.78
N GLU A 8 17.13 1.21 -8.55
CA GLU A 8 16.43 -0.04 -8.38
C GLU A 8 15.64 -0.01 -7.06
N PRO A 9 14.31 -0.19 -7.08
CA PRO A 9 13.53 -0.26 -5.85
C PRO A 9 13.91 -1.50 -5.05
N GLU A 10 13.97 -1.31 -3.74
CA GLU A 10 14.20 -2.40 -2.78
C GLU A 10 12.92 -2.64 -2.00
N ILE A 11 12.86 -3.73 -1.26
CA ILE A 11 11.67 -4.09 -0.48
C ILE A 11 11.23 -2.98 0.49
N GLY A 12 12.19 -2.23 1.06
CA GLY A 12 11.91 -1.09 1.92
C GLY A 12 11.23 0.07 1.18
N HIS A 13 11.61 0.32 -0.08
CA HIS A 13 10.97 1.34 -0.91
C HIS A 13 9.50 0.99 -1.21
N TYR A 14 9.22 -0.27 -1.52
CA TYR A 14 7.84 -0.74 -1.72
C TYR A 14 7.01 -0.63 -0.45
N MET A 15 7.56 -1.02 0.71
CA MET A 15 6.86 -0.90 1.99
C MET A 15 6.40 0.52 2.27
N VAL A 16 7.29 1.52 2.09
CA VAL A 16 6.94 2.92 2.34
C VAL A 16 5.82 3.39 1.42
N VAL A 17 5.88 3.04 0.12
CA VAL A 17 4.86 3.47 -0.84
C VAL A 17 3.52 2.77 -0.58
N VAL A 18 3.54 1.47 -0.25
CA VAL A 18 2.32 0.72 0.11
C VAL A 18 1.68 1.29 1.38
N ASP A 19 2.47 1.54 2.42
CA ASP A 19 1.98 2.14 3.67
C ASP A 19 1.36 3.53 3.43
N LEU A 20 2.01 4.38 2.64
CA LEU A 20 1.48 5.69 2.24
C LEU A 20 0.13 5.55 1.52
N LEU A 21 0.09 4.78 0.44
CA LEU A 21 -1.14 4.59 -0.34
C LEU A 21 -2.28 4.04 0.52
N ALA A 22 -1.99 3.02 1.34
CA ALA A 22 -2.98 2.38 2.20
C ALA A 22 -3.53 3.33 3.27
N ARG A 23 -2.69 4.17 3.89
CA ARG A 23 -3.10 5.14 4.93
C ARG A 23 -4.00 6.26 4.43
N PHE A 24 -3.84 6.63 3.16
CA PHE A 24 -4.62 7.67 2.48
C PHE A 24 -5.80 7.12 1.67
N GLY A 25 -6.12 5.82 1.81
CA GLY A 25 -7.30 5.21 1.19
C GLY A 25 -7.11 4.84 -0.30
N HIS A 26 -5.90 4.98 -0.85
CA HIS A 26 -5.54 4.56 -2.21
C HIS A 26 -5.29 3.04 -2.27
N LEU A 27 -6.28 2.25 -1.85
CA LEU A 27 -6.14 0.81 -1.67
C LEU A 27 -5.92 0.08 -3.01
N LYS A 28 -6.57 0.54 -4.09
CA LYS A 28 -6.43 -0.07 -5.42
C LYS A 28 -5.02 0.14 -5.98
N GLU A 29 -4.47 1.34 -5.79
CA GLU A 29 -3.11 1.67 -6.19
C GLU A 29 -2.08 0.89 -5.36
N ALA A 30 -2.31 0.74 -4.06
CA ALA A 30 -1.48 -0.06 -3.18
C ALA A 30 -1.47 -1.54 -3.61
N GLU A 31 -2.63 -2.13 -3.87
CA GLU A 31 -2.77 -3.51 -4.34
C GLU A 31 -2.06 -3.72 -5.69
N LYS A 32 -2.30 -2.82 -6.65
CA LYS A 32 -1.63 -2.87 -7.96
C LYS A 32 -0.11 -2.79 -7.82
N LEU A 33 0.40 -1.98 -6.89
CA LEU A 33 1.83 -1.91 -6.61
C LEU A 33 2.37 -3.23 -6.07
N ILE A 34 1.69 -3.84 -5.09
CA ILE A 34 2.09 -5.13 -4.50
C ILE A 34 2.13 -6.24 -5.57
N LEU A 35 1.08 -6.34 -6.39
CA LEU A 35 0.98 -7.35 -7.45
C LEU A 35 1.98 -7.12 -8.58
N GLY A 36 2.44 -5.87 -8.78
CA GLY A 36 3.43 -5.50 -9.78
C GLY A 36 4.87 -5.54 -9.28
N MET A 37 5.14 -6.00 -8.05
CA MET A 37 6.50 -6.06 -7.52
C MET A 37 7.34 -7.10 -8.29
N PRO A 38 8.58 -6.78 -8.68
CA PRO A 38 9.50 -7.74 -9.29
C PRO A 38 10.13 -8.70 -8.26
N ILE A 39 9.84 -8.48 -6.97
CA ILE A 39 10.34 -9.24 -5.84
C ILE A 39 9.13 -9.69 -5.02
N PRO A 40 9.10 -10.91 -4.46
CA PRO A 40 7.99 -11.34 -3.62
C PRO A 40 7.74 -10.39 -2.44
N PRO A 41 6.49 -9.94 -2.23
CA PRO A 41 6.16 -9.11 -1.07
C PRO A 41 6.31 -9.90 0.23
N ASN A 42 6.85 -9.26 1.27
CA ASN A 42 6.98 -9.87 2.58
C ASN A 42 5.72 -9.65 3.45
N ALA A 43 5.68 -10.31 4.62
CA ALA A 43 4.56 -10.21 5.55
C ALA A 43 4.30 -8.78 6.04
N LEU A 44 5.32 -7.94 6.12
CA LEU A 44 5.18 -6.56 6.58
C LEU A 44 4.46 -5.69 5.54
N ILE A 45 4.70 -5.90 4.24
CA ILE A 45 3.96 -5.22 3.17
C ILE A 45 2.46 -5.56 3.25
N TRP A 46 2.13 -6.85 3.40
CA TRP A 46 0.74 -7.28 3.56
C TRP A 46 0.10 -6.73 4.84
N ARG A 47 0.85 -6.69 5.95
CA ARG A 47 0.37 -6.08 7.19
C ARG A 47 -0.01 -4.62 6.98
N SER A 48 0.88 -3.80 6.43
CA SER A 48 0.62 -2.37 6.18
C SER A 48 -0.60 -2.16 5.26
N PHE A 49 -0.72 -2.97 4.22
CA PHE A 49 -1.88 -2.92 3.32
C PHE A 49 -3.21 -3.23 4.05
N LEU A 50 -3.24 -4.33 4.80
CA LEU A 50 -4.44 -4.76 5.54
C LEU A 50 -4.84 -3.78 6.64
N GLU A 51 -3.87 -3.13 7.30
CA GLU A 51 -4.13 -2.06 8.27
C GLU A 51 -4.83 -0.86 7.61
N GLY A 52 -4.39 -0.46 6.42
CA GLY A 52 -5.06 0.57 5.64
C GLY A 52 -6.49 0.18 5.22
N CYS A 53 -6.69 -1.05 4.75
CA CYS A 53 -8.02 -1.58 4.41
C CYS A 53 -8.97 -1.52 5.61
N LYS A 54 -8.50 -1.96 6.79
CA LYS A 54 -9.29 -1.91 8.03
C LYS A 54 -9.67 -0.48 8.40
N LYS A 55 -8.71 0.46 8.31
CA LYS A 55 -8.94 1.87 8.61
C LYS A 55 -9.99 2.48 7.67
N GLN A 56 -9.88 2.23 6.36
CA GLN A 56 -10.81 2.76 5.37
C GLN A 56 -12.23 2.21 5.56
N ARG A 57 -12.37 0.90 5.83
CA ARG A 57 -13.68 0.30 6.16
C ARG A 57 -14.32 0.94 7.39
N ASN A 58 -13.54 1.25 8.42
CA ASN A 58 -14.05 1.92 9.62
C ASN A 58 -14.53 3.34 9.31
N ILE A 59 -13.81 4.09 8.48
CA ILE A 59 -14.21 5.43 8.04
C ILE A 59 -15.53 5.38 7.26
N GLU A 60 -15.68 4.44 6.33
CA GLU A 60 -16.91 4.24 5.56
C GLU A 60 -18.09 3.86 6.47
N THR A 61 -17.87 3.00 7.46
CA THR A 61 -18.91 2.59 8.42
C THR A 61 -19.38 3.76 9.27
N LEU A 62 -18.46 4.62 9.73
CA LEU A 62 -18.80 5.82 10.49
C LEU A 62 -19.57 6.84 9.65
N ALA A 63 -19.21 6.99 8.36
CA ALA A 63 -19.90 7.90 7.45
C ALA A 63 -21.36 7.48 7.17
N LEU A 64 -21.66 6.18 7.20
CA LEU A 64 -23.02 5.66 7.02
C LEU A 64 -23.88 5.73 8.30
N ALA A 65 -23.25 5.88 9.47
CA ALA A 65 -23.92 5.95 10.76
C ALA A 65 -24.24 7.40 11.21
N ALA A 66 -23.81 8.40 10.45
CA ALA A 66 -24.04 9.83 10.68
C ALA A 66 -25.17 10.36 9.77
#